data_AF-A0A7W1CT50-F1
#
_entry.id   AF-A0A7W1CT50-F1
#
_cell.length_a   1.000
_cell.length_b   1.000
_cell.length_c   1.000
_cell.angle_alpha   90.00
_cell.angle_beta   90.00
_cell.angle_gamma   90.00
#
_symmetry.space_group_name_H-M   'P 1'
#
loop_
_entity.id
_entity.type
_entity.pdbx_description
1 polymer ?
#
loop_
_entity_poly.entity_id
_entity_poly.type
_entity_poly.pdbx_seq_one_letter_code
_entity_poly.pdbx_strand_id
1 'polypeptide(L)'
;MKGLQPLFLGIFGIFTFSWLGMTVVPNLQIGSLDPQSDEEGTDIYPMPPSGMALRGAEVYAANGCVYCHTQQVRPEYGGSDLERKW
;
A
#
# COMPACT_ATOMS: atom_id res chain seq x y z
N MET A 1 -1.58 6.47 41.57
CA MET A 1 -2.44 7.13 40.55
C MET A 1 -3.68 6.28 40.32
N LYS A 2 -4.85 6.68 40.85
CA LYS A 2 -6.10 5.96 40.55
C LYS A 2 -6.43 6.20 39.06
N GLY A 3 -6.78 5.15 38.32
CA GLY A 3 -7.19 5.26 36.91
C GLY A 3 -6.09 5.04 35.85
N LEU A 4 -4.82 4.85 36.23
CA LEU A 4 -3.76 4.56 35.26
C LEU A 4 -3.96 3.20 34.56
N GLN A 5 -4.40 2.19 35.29
CA GLN A 5 -4.68 0.85 34.75
C GLN A 5 -5.77 0.85 33.66
N PRO A 6 -6.98 1.39 33.90
CA PRO A 6 -8.00 1.44 32.85
C PRO A 6 -7.62 2.35 31.68
N LEU A 7 -6.88 3.45 31.92
CA LEU A 7 -6.38 4.30 30.84
C LEU A 7 -5.40 3.53 29.94
N PHE A 8 -4.43 2.84 30.53
CA PHE A 8 -3.46 2.04 29.79
C PHE A 8 -4.13 0.93 28.97
N LEU A 9 -5.06 0.19 29.58
CA LEU A 9 -5.80 -0.87 28.90
C LEU A 9 -6.66 -0.33 27.75
N GLY A 10 -7.29 0.82 27.92
CA GLY A 10 -8.07 1.46 26.87
C GLY A 10 -7.21 1.87 25.67
N ILE A 11 -6.08 2.55 25.92
CA ILE A 11 -5.12 2.94 24.88
C ILE A 11 -4.59 1.69 24.17
N PHE A 12 -4.06 0.73 24.93
CA PHE A 12 -3.52 -0.51 24.38
C PHE A 12 -4.55 -1.26 23.54
N GLY A 13 -5.80 -1.34 24.02
CA GLY A 13 -6.91 -1.96 23.29
C GLY A 13 -7.16 -1.29 21.94
N ILE A 14 -7.31 0.04 21.91
CA ILE A 14 -7.56 0.79 20.67
C ILE A 14 -6.46 0.55 19.64
N PHE A 15 -5.18 0.65 20.04
CA PHE A 15 -4.06 0.40 19.13
C PHE A 15 -4.03 -1.05 18.64
N THR A 16 -4.24 -2.01 19.54
CA THR A 16 -4.23 -3.43 19.18
C THR A 16 -5.35 -3.77 18.20
N PHE A 17 -6.58 -3.33 18.48
CA PHE A 17 -7.71 -3.59 17.59
C PHE A 17 -7.59 -2.85 16.25
N SER A 18 -7.05 -1.63 16.24
CA SER A 18 -6.77 -0.91 15.00
C SER A 18 -5.74 -1.65 14.13
N TRP A 19 -4.63 -2.09 14.72
CA TRP A 19 -3.62 -2.88 14.00
C TRP A 19 -4.18 -4.21 13.51
N LEU A 20 -4.95 -4.93 14.34
CA LEU A 20 -5.60 -6.17 13.94
C LEU A 20 -6.54 -5.97 12.74
N GLY A 21 -7.43 -4.98 12.82
CA GLY A 21 -8.43 -4.72 11.78
C GLY A 21 -7.86 -4.19 10.47
N MET A 22 -6.80 -3.36 10.54
CA MET A 22 -6.26 -2.68 9.36
C MET A 22 -5.04 -3.38 8.75
N THR A 23 -4.35 -4.23 9.50
CA THR A 23 -3.13 -4.91 9.03
C THR A 23 -3.32 -6.42 8.99
N VAL A 24 -3.67 -7.04 10.12
CA VAL A 24 -3.70 -8.51 10.23
C VAL A 24 -4.85 -9.10 9.41
N VAL A 25 -6.07 -8.61 9.59
CA VAL A 25 -7.24 -9.14 8.87
C VAL A 25 -7.09 -9.02 7.35
N PRO A 26 -6.73 -7.85 6.78
CA PRO A 26 -6.51 -7.75 5.33
C PRO A 26 -5.38 -8.66 4.85
N ASN A 27 -4.27 -8.76 5.59
CA ASN A 27 -3.18 -9.66 5.20
C ASN A 27 -3.62 -11.13 5.17
N LEU A 28 -4.44 -11.57 6.13
CA LEU A 28 -5.03 -12.91 6.11
C LEU A 28 -6.03 -13.12 4.96
N GLN A 29 -6.68 -12.06 4.48
CA GLN A 29 -7.64 -12.13 3.37
C GLN A 29 -6.97 -12.14 2.00
N ILE A 30 -5.97 -11.29 1.78
CA ILE A 30 -5.41 -11.01 0.44
C ILE A 30 -3.89 -11.20 0.33
N GLY A 31 -3.19 -11.45 1.44
CA GLY A 31 -1.73 -11.47 1.48
C GLY A 31 -1.07 -12.68 0.82
N SER A 32 -1.84 -13.73 0.54
CA SER A 32 -1.36 -14.94 -0.13
C SER A 32 -2.19 -15.29 -1.37
N LEU A 33 -2.84 -14.30 -1.99
CA LEU A 33 -3.52 -14.52 -3.26
C LEU A 33 -2.49 -14.76 -4.36
N ASP A 34 -2.71 -15.82 -5.13
CA ASP A 34 -1.92 -16.06 -6.33
C ASP A 34 -2.23 -14.97 -7.38
N PRO A 35 -1.26 -14.61 -8.23
CA PRO A 35 -1.49 -13.76 -9.37
C PRO A 35 -2.65 -14.29 -10.24
N GLN A 36 -3.54 -13.41 -10.67
CA GLN A 36 -4.67 -13.75 -11.53
C GLN A 36 -4.24 -13.66 -12.99
N SER A 37 -4.70 -14.56 -13.85
CA SER A 37 -4.48 -14.48 -15.30
C SER A 37 -5.79 -14.61 -16.07
N ASP A 38 -5.76 -14.25 -17.36
CA ASP A 38 -6.75 -14.68 -18.35
C ASP A 38 -6.73 -16.21 -18.56
N GLU A 39 -7.67 -16.72 -19.35
CA GLU A 39 -7.81 -18.17 -19.62
C GLU A 39 -6.58 -18.74 -20.34
N GLU A 40 -5.91 -17.92 -21.14
CA GLU A 40 -4.70 -18.26 -21.88
C GLU A 40 -3.40 -18.12 -21.07
N GLY A 41 -3.45 -17.55 -19.85
CA GLY A 41 -2.30 -17.36 -18.98
C GLY A 41 -1.31 -16.29 -19.44
N THR A 42 -1.76 -15.35 -20.27
CA THR A 42 -0.94 -14.31 -20.90
C THR A 42 -0.97 -12.96 -20.17
N ASP A 43 -2.00 -12.67 -19.37
CA ASP A 43 -2.13 -11.39 -18.63
C ASP A 43 -2.13 -11.59 -17.11
N ILE A 44 -0.95 -11.88 -16.54
CA ILE A 44 -0.79 -12.20 -15.11
C ILE A 44 -0.71 -10.93 -14.26
N TYR A 45 -1.67 -10.72 -13.34
CA TYR A 45 -1.70 -9.57 -12.44
C TYR A 45 -1.67 -9.96 -10.94
N PRO A 46 -0.88 -9.26 -10.10
CA PRO A 46 0.03 -8.17 -10.46
C PRO A 46 1.30 -8.69 -11.15
N MET A 47 1.71 -8.03 -12.23
CA MET A 47 3.00 -8.29 -12.86
C MET A 47 4.12 -7.88 -11.90
N PRO A 48 5.14 -8.74 -11.69
CA PRO A 48 6.32 -8.32 -10.96
C PRO A 48 6.98 -7.13 -11.71
N PRO A 49 7.43 -6.10 -10.98
CA PRO A 49 8.05 -4.94 -11.61
C PRO A 49 9.29 -5.38 -12.40
N SER A 50 9.46 -4.82 -13.60
CA SER A 50 10.65 -5.08 -14.41
C SER A 50 11.92 -4.63 -13.67
N GLY A 51 13.07 -5.22 -13.99
CA GLY A 51 14.35 -4.78 -13.42
C GLY A 51 14.65 -3.30 -13.67
N MET A 52 14.15 -2.74 -14.78
CA MET A 52 14.24 -1.31 -15.07
C MET A 52 13.38 -0.47 -14.13
N ALA A 53 12.16 -0.93 -13.82
CA ALA A 53 11.29 -0.25 -12.86
C ALA A 53 11.92 -0.23 -11.45
N LEU A 54 12.51 -1.35 -11.01
CA LEU A 54 13.22 -1.44 -9.73
C LEU A 54 14.40 -0.46 -9.65
N ARG A 55 15.26 -0.44 -10.68
CA ARG A 55 16.36 0.54 -10.76
C ARG A 55 15.85 1.98 -10.80
N GLY A 56 14.77 2.24 -11.53
CA GLY A 56 14.14 3.56 -11.58
C GLY A 56 13.68 4.03 -10.20
N ALA A 57 13.08 3.14 -9.40
CA ALA A 57 12.66 3.43 -8.04
C ALA A 57 13.83 3.79 -7.11
N GLU A 58 14.97 3.09 -7.23
CA GLU A 58 16.20 3.42 -6.49
C GLU A 58 16.72 4.81 -6.85
N VAL A 59 16.78 5.15 -8.14
CA VAL A 59 17.23 6.47 -8.62
C VAL A 59 16.27 7.58 -8.18
N TYR A 60 14.96 7.33 -8.28
CA TYR A 60 13.92 8.26 -7.86
C TYR A 60 14.02 8.58 -6.36
N ALA A 61 14.26 7.57 -5.52
CA ALA A 61 14.46 7.74 -4.08
C ALA A 61 15.77 8.48 -3.78
N ALA A 62 16.88 8.08 -4.42
CA ALA A 62 18.20 8.66 -4.20
C ALA A 62 18.27 10.16 -4.55
N ASN A 63 17.52 10.60 -5.56
CA ASN A 63 17.46 12.01 -5.97
C ASN A 63 16.37 12.82 -5.27
N GLY A 64 15.63 12.22 -4.33
CA GLY A 64 14.56 12.92 -3.61
C GLY A 64 13.42 13.37 -4.53
N CYS A 65 13.18 12.70 -5.65
CA CYS A 65 12.17 13.11 -6.63
C CYS A 65 10.76 13.18 -6.01
N VAL A 66 10.49 12.39 -4.96
CA VAL A 66 9.24 12.41 -4.19
C VAL A 66 8.89 13.76 -3.58
N TYR A 67 9.89 14.63 -3.35
CA TYR A 67 9.63 15.96 -2.83
C TYR A 67 8.87 16.85 -3.80
N CYS A 68 8.90 16.55 -5.11
CA CYS A 68 8.23 17.34 -6.15
C CYS A 68 7.29 16.53 -7.06
N HIS A 69 7.48 15.20 -7.16
CA HIS A 69 6.76 14.35 -8.12
C HIS A 69 6.24 13.08 -7.44
N THR A 70 5.03 13.08 -6.89
CA THR A 70 4.44 11.84 -6.31
C THR A 70 4.30 10.72 -7.35
N GLN A 71 4.58 9.47 -6.96
CA GLN A 71 4.27 8.27 -7.76
C GLN A 71 2.84 7.76 -7.54
N GLN A 72 2.07 8.38 -6.63
CA GLN A 72 0.70 7.99 -6.37
C GLN A 72 -0.20 8.54 -7.48
N VAL A 73 -0.71 7.65 -8.33
CA VAL A 73 -1.80 7.97 -9.26
C VAL A 73 -3.05 8.26 -8.45
N ARG A 74 -3.62 9.46 -8.61
CA ARG A 74 -4.83 9.85 -7.90
C ARG A 74 -6.06 9.33 -8.67
N PRO A 75 -7.16 9.02 -7.95
CA PRO A 75 -8.42 8.70 -8.61
C PRO A 75 -8.89 9.88 -9.46
N GLU A 76 -9.83 9.64 -10.38
CA GLU A 76 -10.33 10.65 -11.33
C GLU A 76 -10.76 11.97 -10.66
N TYR A 77 -11.43 11.89 -9.51
CA TYR A 77 -11.85 13.07 -8.74
C TYR A 77 -10.70 13.77 -7.97
N GLY A 78 -9.52 13.17 -7.92
CA GLY A 78 -8.36 13.61 -7.14
C GLY A 78 -7.26 14.30 -7.96
N GLY A 79 -7.35 14.31 -9.30
CA GLY A 79 -6.36 14.95 -10.16
C GLY A 79 -6.49 14.58 -11.65
N SER A 80 -5.60 15.14 -12.48
CA SER A 80 -5.56 14.89 -13.93
C SER A 80 -4.56 13.79 -14.33
N ASP A 81 -4.18 12.92 -13.39
CA ASP A 81 -3.19 11.87 -13.64
C ASP A 81 -3.72 10.88 -14.71
N LEU A 82 -4.98 10.44 -14.57
CA LEU A 82 -5.62 9.52 -15.51
C LEU A 82 -5.82 10.14 -16.91
N GLU A 83 -6.18 11.43 -17.00
CA GLU A 83 -6.27 12.15 -18.28
C GLU A 83 -4.92 12.21 -19.01
N ARG A 84 -3.83 12.27 -18.23
CA ARG A 84 -2.45 12.25 -18.72
C ARG A 84 -1.93 10.84 -18.97
N LYS A 85 -2.76 9.81 -18.76
CA LYS A 85 -2.41 8.39 -18.89
C LYS A 85 -1.26 7.98 -17.96
N TRP A 86 -1.27 8.54 -16.75
CA TRP A 86 -0.51 8.00 -15.62
C TRP A 86 -1.30 6.90 -14.92
#